data_AF-A0A973RU49-F1
#
_entry.id   AF-A0A973RU49-F1
#
_cell.length_a   1.000
_cell.length_b   1.000
_cell.length_c   1.000
_cell.angle_alpha   90.00
_cell.angle_beta   90.00
_cell.angle_gamma   90.00
#
_symmetry.space_group_name_H-M   'P 1'
#
loop_
_entity.id
_entity.type
_entity.pdbx_description
1 polymer ?
#
loop_
_entity_poly.entity_id
_entity_poly.type
_entity_poly.pdbx_seq_one_letter_code
_entity_poly.pdbx_strand_id
1 'polypeptide(L)'
;MNSTVSRGGWRTDSSAASSPSAAWSDACRLEDLAVLDPGFADYAQALDLDEKWPLRWTTTWKFGRAPVTSPVHDLDKVDLRRSVPVRRFTWRTDQYHRPGLEYLMATDRHHGFESHEEERLLLVADFAAGLLEALCQPFQLRFLSEGKAIRHTPDFLLVTESGLFLIDVRPADRIKPEDALKFAATAEVALSAGWQYGVVAGWRQHVWTNVDALSAERRPLPDVLATQGQLREAAAQGPLSFGELAERCRIPAIARAHAIHLLWHRHLGVDLSGPFGDASLVRLAPQQHHRELPQ
;
A
#
# COMPACT_ATOMS: atom_id res chain seq x y z
N MET A 1 -6.49 26.03 29.66
CA MET A 1 -6.98 26.12 28.27
C MET A 1 -6.37 24.94 27.53
N ASN A 2 -7.14 23.88 27.34
CA ASN A 2 -6.67 22.65 26.72
C ASN A 2 -6.65 22.81 25.20
N SER A 3 -5.45 22.79 24.63
CA SER A 3 -5.21 22.80 23.19
C SER A 3 -5.22 21.35 22.70
N THR A 4 -6.29 20.95 22.02
CA THR A 4 -6.38 19.66 21.33
C THR A 4 -5.46 19.71 20.11
N VAL A 5 -4.28 19.09 20.21
CA VAL A 5 -3.39 18.87 19.07
C VAL A 5 -4.00 17.76 18.21
N SER A 6 -4.40 18.10 16.98
CA SER A 6 -4.83 17.11 15.98
C SER A 6 -3.72 16.09 15.77
N ARG A 7 -4.00 14.83 16.14
CA ARG A 7 -3.11 13.68 15.95
C ARG A 7 -2.96 13.42 14.45
N GLY A 8 -1.72 13.40 13.95
CA GLY A 8 -1.37 13.08 12.56
C GLY A 8 -1.53 11.58 12.24
N GLY A 9 -2.74 11.06 12.41
CA GLY A 9 -3.16 9.78 11.85
C GLY A 9 -3.64 9.95 10.41
N TRP A 10 -3.76 8.84 9.68
CA TRP A 10 -4.41 8.83 8.38
C TRP A 10 -5.80 9.46 8.54
N ARG A 11 -6.23 10.30 7.59
CA ARG A 11 -7.55 10.94 7.65
C ARG A 11 -8.62 9.85 7.62
N THR A 12 -9.13 9.48 8.79
CA THR A 12 -10.39 8.75 8.91
C THR A 12 -11.50 9.79 8.79
N ASP A 13 -11.83 10.22 7.56
CA ASP A 13 -13.02 11.04 7.34
C ASP A 13 -14.25 10.14 7.53
N SER A 14 -14.64 10.00 8.80
CA SER A 14 -15.89 9.39 9.24
C SER A 14 -17.00 10.45 9.26
N SER A 15 -17.28 11.12 8.14
CA SER A 15 -18.61 11.70 7.86
C SER A 15 -18.67 12.42 6.51
N ALA A 16 -19.41 11.85 5.56
CA ALA A 16 -20.39 12.58 4.77
C ALA A 16 -21.14 11.56 3.89
N ALA A 17 -22.44 11.45 4.13
CA ALA A 17 -23.34 10.86 3.15
C ALA A 17 -23.39 11.79 1.93
N SER A 18 -22.47 11.60 0.99
CA SER A 18 -22.61 12.02 -0.40
C SER A 18 -22.68 10.73 -1.22
N SER A 19 -23.54 10.69 -2.25
CA SER A 19 -23.52 9.62 -3.27
C SER A 19 -22.08 9.24 -3.58
N PRO A 20 -21.70 7.95 -3.64
CA PRO A 20 -20.31 7.58 -3.84
C PRO A 20 -19.87 8.19 -5.16
N SER A 21 -19.07 9.26 -5.10
CA SER A 21 -18.32 9.73 -6.25
C SER A 21 -17.53 8.53 -6.74
N ALA A 22 -17.64 8.20 -8.03
CA ALA A 22 -16.93 7.06 -8.62
C ALA A 22 -15.48 7.02 -8.13
N ALA A 23 -15.08 5.86 -7.61
CA ALA A 23 -13.75 5.64 -7.05
C ALA A 23 -12.80 5.41 -8.23
N TRP A 24 -12.46 6.50 -8.92
CA TRP A 24 -11.69 6.46 -10.15
C TRP A 24 -10.28 5.94 -9.88
N SER A 25 -9.89 4.92 -10.63
CA SER A 25 -8.61 4.24 -10.48
C SER A 25 -7.39 5.17 -10.70
N ASP A 26 -7.54 6.20 -11.53
CA ASP A 26 -6.48 7.18 -11.81
C ASP A 26 -6.21 8.14 -10.64
N ALA A 27 -7.18 8.32 -9.75
CA ALA A 27 -7.12 9.28 -8.64
C ALA A 27 -7.07 8.62 -7.25
N CYS A 28 -7.21 7.28 -7.18
CA CYS A 28 -7.22 6.56 -5.92
C CYS A 28 -5.84 6.52 -5.25
N ARG A 29 -5.87 6.48 -3.92
CA ARG A 29 -4.74 6.23 -3.04
C ARG A 29 -4.90 4.92 -2.31
N LEU A 30 -3.83 4.43 -1.68
CA LEU A 30 -3.86 3.18 -0.93
C LEU A 30 -4.93 3.20 0.18
N GLU A 31 -5.08 4.33 0.87
CA GLU A 31 -6.08 4.55 1.93
C GLU A 31 -7.52 4.53 1.43
N ASP A 32 -7.76 4.86 0.16
CA ASP A 32 -9.09 4.81 -0.45
C ASP A 32 -9.51 3.35 -0.73
N LEU A 33 -8.53 2.47 -0.91
CA LEU A 33 -8.72 1.08 -1.33
C LEU A 33 -8.71 0.09 -0.16
N ALA A 34 -7.91 0.37 0.87
CA ALA A 34 -7.77 -0.48 2.05
C ALA A 34 -8.94 -0.31 3.04
N VAL A 35 -9.24 -1.37 3.78
CA VAL A 35 -10.00 -1.29 5.03
C VAL A 35 -8.98 -1.27 6.16
N LEU A 36 -8.93 -0.15 6.88
CA LEU A 36 -7.98 0.05 7.98
C LEU A 36 -8.64 -0.31 9.31
N ASP A 37 -7.89 -0.96 10.19
CA ASP A 37 -8.31 -1.18 11.58
C ASP A 37 -7.86 0.01 12.46
N PRO A 38 -8.78 0.76 13.08
CA PRO A 38 -8.44 1.76 14.10
C PRO A 38 -8.44 1.18 15.52
N GLY A 39 -8.85 -0.10 15.70
CA GLY A 39 -9.15 -0.71 17.00
C GLY A 39 -7.95 -0.83 17.96
N PHE A 40 -6.74 -0.60 17.48
CA PHE A 40 -5.54 -0.59 18.31
C PHE A 40 -5.36 0.69 19.15
N ALA A 41 -6.03 1.80 18.81
CA ALA A 41 -5.75 3.11 19.43
C ALA A 41 -5.93 3.10 20.96
N ASP A 42 -6.92 2.37 21.46
CA ASP A 42 -7.23 2.29 22.90
C ASP A 42 -6.15 1.54 23.69
N TYR A 43 -5.32 0.72 23.03
CA TYR A 43 -4.23 -0.01 23.68
C TYR A 43 -3.03 0.87 24.04
N ALA A 44 -2.99 2.12 23.55
CA ALA A 44 -1.92 3.06 23.88
C ALA A 44 -1.82 3.33 25.40
N GLN A 45 -2.93 3.21 26.14
CA GLN A 45 -2.95 3.40 27.59
C GLN A 45 -2.16 2.34 28.38
N ALA A 46 -1.92 1.17 27.78
CA ALA A 46 -1.12 0.10 28.38
C ALA A 46 0.38 0.22 28.06
N LEU A 47 0.78 1.19 27.22
CA LEU A 47 2.16 1.40 26.82
C LEU A 47 2.88 2.32 27.82
N ASP A 48 4.15 2.04 28.09
CA ASP A 48 4.96 2.84 29.00
C ASP A 48 5.50 4.11 28.30
N LEU A 49 4.63 5.06 27.97
CA LEU A 49 4.89 6.27 27.17
C LEU A 49 5.28 7.52 28.01
N ASP A 50 6.24 7.39 28.93
CA ASP A 50 6.81 8.56 29.62
C ASP A 50 7.61 9.46 28.67
N GLU A 51 8.00 10.68 29.08
CA GLU A 51 8.75 11.61 28.21
C GLU A 51 10.05 11.03 27.62
N LYS A 52 10.61 9.98 28.23
CA LYS A 52 11.86 9.34 27.81
C LYS A 52 11.63 8.03 27.07
N TRP A 53 10.39 7.66 26.77
CA TRP A 53 10.07 6.40 26.08
C TRP A 53 10.84 6.26 24.76
N PRO A 54 11.03 7.32 23.92
CA PRO A 54 11.77 7.18 22.66
C PRO A 54 13.24 6.85 22.85
N LEU A 55 13.81 7.15 24.03
CA LEU A 55 15.18 6.79 24.41
C LEU A 55 15.28 5.37 24.98
N ARG A 56 14.18 4.82 25.53
CA ARG A 56 14.13 3.49 26.16
C ARG A 56 13.73 2.40 25.18
N TRP A 57 12.83 2.71 24.26
CA TRP A 57 12.41 1.80 23.20
C TRP A 57 13.45 1.79 22.10
N THR A 58 13.61 0.65 21.44
CA THR A 58 14.66 0.46 20.44
C THR A 58 14.12 -0.16 19.17
N THR A 59 14.67 0.25 18.04
CA THR A 59 14.50 -0.43 16.76
C THR A 59 15.80 -1.13 16.39
N THR A 60 15.69 -2.35 15.88
CA THR A 60 16.83 -3.09 15.35
C THR A 60 16.67 -3.24 13.85
N TRP A 61 17.54 -2.59 13.10
CA TRP A 61 17.62 -2.61 11.65
C TRP A 61 18.73 -3.56 11.22
N LYS A 62 18.71 -3.98 9.95
CA LYS A 62 19.77 -4.81 9.40
C LYS A 62 20.33 -4.16 8.14
N PHE A 63 21.65 -4.03 8.10
CA PHE A 63 22.39 -3.50 6.95
C PHE A 63 23.33 -4.60 6.47
N GLY A 64 22.96 -5.26 5.37
CA GLY A 64 23.63 -6.48 4.92
C GLY A 64 23.55 -7.61 5.95
N ARG A 65 24.65 -7.91 6.65
CA ARG A 65 24.70 -8.96 7.69
C ARG A 65 24.67 -8.43 9.13
N ALA A 66 24.91 -7.14 9.33
CA ALA A 66 25.03 -6.57 10.67
C ALA A 66 23.69 -6.00 11.16
N PRO A 67 23.16 -6.46 12.31
CA PRO A 67 22.08 -5.77 12.97
C PRO A 67 22.62 -4.52 13.68
N VAL A 68 21.88 -3.41 13.59
CA VAL A 68 22.16 -2.16 14.30
C VAL A 68 20.92 -1.83 15.13
N THR A 69 21.10 -1.75 16.43
CA THR A 69 20.05 -1.37 17.37
C THR A 69 20.27 0.07 17.81
N SER A 70 19.26 0.91 17.62
CA SER A 70 19.25 2.30 18.07
C SER A 70 17.95 2.60 18.81
N PRO A 71 17.92 3.61 19.70
CA PRO A 71 16.67 4.00 20.32
C PRO A 71 15.73 4.65 19.30
N VAL A 72 14.42 4.61 19.55
CA VAL A 72 13.40 5.17 18.64
C VAL A 72 13.65 6.65 18.33
N HIS A 73 14.24 7.40 19.25
CA HIS A 73 14.59 8.82 19.01
C HIS A 73 15.54 9.07 17.83
N ASP A 74 16.27 8.04 17.37
CA ASP A 74 17.22 8.12 16.26
C ASP A 74 16.64 7.54 14.95
N LEU A 75 15.34 7.25 14.91
CA LEU A 75 14.72 6.55 13.77
C LEU A 75 14.80 7.36 12.47
N ASP A 76 14.81 8.69 12.57
CA ASP A 76 14.99 9.63 11.47
C ASP A 76 16.39 9.59 10.84
N LYS A 77 17.38 9.04 11.54
CA LYS A 77 18.79 8.93 11.08
C LYS A 77 19.09 7.63 10.33
N VAL A 78 18.13 6.72 10.21
CA VAL A 78 18.31 5.42 9.58
C VAL A 78 18.40 5.56 8.06
N ASP A 79 19.46 5.00 7.45
CA ASP A 79 19.58 4.92 5.99
C ASP A 79 18.69 3.82 5.41
N LEU A 80 17.43 4.16 5.13
CA LEU A 80 16.41 3.24 4.61
C LEU A 80 16.87 2.48 3.36
N ARG A 81 17.65 3.11 2.47
CA ARG A 81 18.06 2.53 1.17
C ARG A 81 19.05 1.37 1.31
N ARG A 82 19.78 1.32 2.42
CA ARG A 82 20.75 0.24 2.70
C ARG A 82 20.17 -0.86 3.59
N SER A 83 18.97 -0.67 4.11
CA SER A 83 18.32 -1.64 4.96
C SER A 83 17.92 -2.89 4.18
N VAL A 84 17.94 -4.04 4.85
CA VAL A 84 17.44 -5.31 4.33
C VAL A 84 16.48 -5.93 5.35
N PRO A 85 15.57 -6.84 4.94
CA PRO A 85 14.64 -7.48 5.86
C PRO A 85 15.33 -8.09 7.08
N VAL A 86 14.82 -7.79 8.27
CA VAL A 86 15.45 -8.21 9.54
C VAL A 86 15.31 -9.70 9.78
N ARG A 87 14.22 -10.32 9.31
CA ARG A 87 14.06 -11.76 9.25
C ARG A 87 14.28 -12.25 7.83
N ARG A 88 14.75 -13.50 7.71
CA ARG A 88 14.77 -14.19 6.41
C ARG A 88 13.40 -14.80 6.22
N PHE A 89 12.80 -14.62 5.04
CA PHE A 89 11.67 -15.41 4.60
C PHE A 89 12.02 -16.90 4.72
N THR A 90 11.34 -17.60 5.63
CA THR A 90 11.56 -19.04 5.82
C THR A 90 10.58 -19.82 4.98
N TRP A 91 11.09 -20.47 3.94
CA TRP A 91 10.35 -21.43 3.13
C TRP A 91 10.35 -22.78 3.85
N ARG A 92 9.18 -23.26 4.27
CA ARG A 92 9.03 -24.64 4.77
C ARG A 92 7.86 -25.30 4.06
N THR A 93 8.04 -26.56 3.71
CA THR A 93 7.09 -27.36 2.92
C THR A 93 5.79 -27.70 3.67
N ASP A 94 5.73 -27.43 4.97
CA ASP A 94 4.61 -27.71 5.88
C ASP A 94 3.83 -26.45 6.30
N GLN A 95 4.21 -25.26 5.79
CA GLN A 95 3.51 -24.02 6.13
C GLN A 95 2.19 -23.89 5.37
N TYR A 96 1.12 -23.55 6.11
CA TYR A 96 -0.19 -23.27 5.54
C TYR A 96 -0.18 -21.98 4.71
N HIS A 97 0.72 -21.05 5.06
CA HIS A 97 0.94 -19.82 4.30
C HIS A 97 2.01 -20.09 3.24
N ARG A 98 1.79 -19.61 2.02
CA ARG A 98 2.76 -19.70 0.93
C ARG A 98 3.58 -18.41 0.93
N PRO A 99 4.75 -18.36 1.59
CA PRO A 99 5.65 -17.24 1.37
C PRO A 99 5.97 -17.15 -0.12
N GLY A 100 6.25 -15.95 -0.59
CA GLY A 100 6.35 -15.66 -2.00
C GLY A 100 7.25 -14.47 -2.29
N LEU A 101 7.38 -14.19 -3.58
CA LEU A 101 8.04 -13.00 -4.09
C LEU A 101 7.07 -12.32 -5.06
N GLU A 102 6.64 -11.10 -4.73
CA GLU A 102 5.83 -10.26 -5.62
C GLU A 102 6.77 -9.30 -6.38
N TYR A 103 6.58 -9.18 -7.69
CA TYR A 103 7.39 -8.28 -8.52
C TYR A 103 6.69 -6.93 -8.65
N LEU A 104 7.33 -5.87 -8.15
CA LEU A 104 6.80 -4.52 -8.17
C LEU A 104 7.40 -3.72 -9.31
N MET A 105 6.53 -3.16 -10.16
CA MET A 105 6.91 -2.30 -11.28
C MET A 105 7.65 -1.06 -10.78
N ALA A 106 7.22 -0.48 -9.65
CA ALA A 106 7.84 0.70 -9.05
C ALA A 106 9.34 0.52 -8.70
N THR A 107 9.77 -0.71 -8.40
CA THR A 107 11.13 -0.98 -7.90
C THR A 107 11.96 -1.87 -8.82
N ASP A 108 11.35 -2.39 -9.90
CA ASP A 108 11.93 -3.37 -10.82
C ASP A 108 12.54 -4.60 -10.11
N ARG A 109 11.92 -5.04 -9.01
CA ARG A 109 12.45 -6.08 -8.13
C ARG A 109 11.35 -6.90 -7.47
N HIS A 110 11.78 -8.06 -6.97
CA HIS A 110 10.96 -8.95 -6.17
C HIS A 110 11.01 -8.59 -4.69
N HIS A 111 9.84 -8.51 -4.06
CA HIS A 111 9.63 -8.21 -2.65
C HIS A 111 8.97 -9.40 -1.97
N GLY A 112 9.47 -9.78 -0.80
CA GLY A 112 8.98 -10.96 -0.10
C GLY A 112 7.73 -10.69 0.71
N PHE A 113 6.87 -11.69 0.78
CA PHE A 113 5.70 -11.73 1.64
C PHE A 113 5.58 -13.10 2.33
N GLU A 114 4.94 -13.13 3.51
CA GLU A 114 4.69 -14.34 4.30
C GLU A 114 3.22 -14.76 4.31
N SER A 115 2.32 -13.92 3.80
CA SER A 115 0.88 -14.21 3.70
C SER A 115 0.28 -13.69 2.39
N HIS A 116 -0.90 -14.21 2.04
CA HIS A 116 -1.62 -13.76 0.83
C HIS A 116 -2.10 -12.32 0.98
N GLU A 117 -2.39 -11.88 2.20
CA GLU A 117 -2.81 -10.52 2.50
C GLU A 117 -1.66 -9.51 2.31
N GLU A 118 -0.43 -9.91 2.64
CA GLU A 118 0.78 -9.12 2.34
C GLU A 118 1.06 -9.05 0.83
N GLU A 119 0.89 -10.15 0.08
CA GLU A 119 0.97 -10.16 -1.39
C GLU A 119 -0.02 -9.16 -2.00
N ARG A 120 -1.27 -9.16 -1.52
CA ARG A 120 -2.29 -8.21 -1.95
C ARG A 120 -1.89 -6.77 -1.64
N LEU A 121 -1.32 -6.51 -0.45
CA LEU A 121 -0.84 -5.18 -0.10
C LEU A 121 0.23 -4.70 -1.08
N LEU A 122 1.22 -5.55 -1.37
CA LEU A 122 2.29 -5.22 -2.29
C LEU A 122 1.77 -4.84 -3.67
N LEU A 123 0.84 -5.64 -4.24
CA LEU A 123 0.26 -5.36 -5.55
C LEU A 123 -0.58 -4.06 -5.55
N VAL A 124 -1.42 -3.86 -4.53
CA VAL A 124 -2.24 -2.65 -4.43
C VAL A 124 -1.37 -1.42 -4.15
N ALA A 125 -0.27 -1.55 -3.41
CA ALA A 125 0.68 -0.46 -3.19
C ALA A 125 1.39 -0.05 -4.50
N ASP A 126 1.84 -1.02 -5.31
CA ASP A 126 2.43 -0.77 -6.64
C ASP A 126 1.44 -0.02 -7.54
N PHE A 127 0.16 -0.38 -7.45
CA PHE A 127 -0.92 0.27 -8.19
C PHE A 127 -1.29 1.66 -7.66
N ALA A 128 -1.42 1.83 -6.34
CA ALA A 128 -2.14 2.97 -5.75
C ALA A 128 -1.28 3.96 -4.95
N ALA A 129 -0.12 3.53 -4.43
CA ALA A 129 0.59 4.28 -3.40
C ALA A 129 1.53 5.37 -3.93
N GLY A 130 1.83 5.41 -5.24
CA GLY A 130 2.95 6.22 -5.75
C GLY A 130 4.26 5.70 -5.16
N LEU A 131 4.44 4.39 -5.23
CA LEU A 131 5.50 3.65 -4.57
C LEU A 131 6.87 3.97 -5.20
N LEU A 132 7.88 4.16 -4.36
CA LEU A 132 9.28 4.32 -4.74
C LEU A 132 10.14 3.17 -4.22
N GLU A 133 9.82 2.65 -3.03
CA GLU A 133 10.47 1.50 -2.41
C GLU A 133 9.51 0.82 -1.44
N ALA A 134 9.63 -0.50 -1.31
CA ALA A 134 8.95 -1.27 -0.26
C ALA A 134 10.00 -2.00 0.58
N LEU A 135 10.05 -1.72 1.87
CA LEU A 135 10.94 -2.41 2.79
C LEU A 135 10.14 -3.46 3.56
N CYS A 136 10.30 -4.74 3.18
CA CYS A 136 9.67 -5.85 3.89
C CYS A 136 10.35 -6.07 5.25
N GLN A 137 9.56 -6.17 6.31
CA GLN A 137 10.03 -6.39 7.69
C GLN A 137 11.21 -5.46 8.05
N PRO A 138 10.99 -4.13 8.01
CA PRO A 138 12.08 -3.14 7.96
C PRO A 138 12.93 -3.13 9.23
N PHE A 139 12.32 -3.34 10.40
CA PHE A 139 13.01 -3.39 11.68
C PHE A 139 12.26 -4.22 12.72
N GLN A 140 12.97 -4.63 13.77
CA GLN A 140 12.35 -5.17 14.98
C GLN A 140 12.23 -4.08 16.03
N LEU A 141 11.01 -3.74 16.40
CA LEU A 141 10.68 -2.89 17.54
C LEU A 141 10.79 -3.69 18.84
N ARG A 142 11.43 -3.10 19.85
CA ARG A 142 11.34 -3.52 21.25
C ARG A 142 10.77 -2.36 22.06
N PHE A 143 9.62 -2.59 22.67
CA PHE A 143 8.86 -1.60 23.42
C PHE A 143 8.54 -2.11 24.84
N LEU A 144 8.04 -1.22 25.69
CA LEU A 144 7.66 -1.51 27.08
C LEU A 144 6.16 -1.26 27.28
N SER A 145 5.50 -2.20 27.96
CA SER A 145 4.10 -2.12 28.34
C SER A 145 3.93 -2.76 29.71
N GLU A 146 3.38 -2.01 30.66
CA GLU A 146 3.20 -2.45 32.05
C GLU A 146 4.50 -3.03 32.66
N GLY A 147 5.63 -2.39 32.36
CA GLY A 147 6.96 -2.82 32.80
C GLY A 147 7.55 -4.04 32.08
N LYS A 148 6.85 -4.65 31.12
CA LYS A 148 7.32 -5.82 30.35
C LYS A 148 7.87 -5.40 28.99
N ALA A 149 8.97 -6.04 28.58
CA ALA A 149 9.54 -5.84 27.26
C ALA A 149 8.90 -6.77 26.22
N ILE A 150 8.32 -6.17 25.18
CA ILE A 150 7.65 -6.87 24.08
C ILE A 150 8.40 -6.55 22.78
N ARG A 151 8.34 -7.48 21.82
CA ARG A 151 8.92 -7.30 20.48
C ARG A 151 7.86 -7.39 19.41
N HIS A 152 8.00 -6.57 18.39
CA HIS A 152 7.20 -6.57 17.19
C HIS A 152 8.07 -6.31 15.96
N THR A 153 7.66 -6.79 14.80
CA THR A 153 8.31 -6.47 13.52
C THR A 153 7.18 -6.04 12.58
N PRO A 154 7.11 -4.75 12.20
CA PRO A 154 6.13 -4.30 11.22
C PRO A 154 6.30 -5.04 9.89
N ASP A 155 5.23 -5.20 9.12
CA ASP A 155 5.29 -5.97 7.88
C ASP A 155 5.96 -5.21 6.74
N PHE A 156 5.61 -3.93 6.54
CA PHE A 156 6.20 -3.10 5.49
C PHE A 156 6.44 -1.66 5.92
N LEU A 157 7.53 -1.06 5.43
CA LEU A 157 7.69 0.38 5.32
C LEU A 157 7.70 0.75 3.85
N LEU A 158 6.62 1.40 3.39
CA LEU A 158 6.52 1.91 2.03
C LEU A 158 7.10 3.32 1.97
N VAL A 159 8.02 3.53 1.02
CA VAL A 159 8.49 4.84 0.63
C VAL A 159 7.69 5.25 -0.59
N THR A 160 6.94 6.34 -0.48
CA THR A 160 6.09 6.86 -1.54
C THR A 160 6.45 8.29 -1.89
N GLU A 161 5.89 8.80 -2.97
CA GLU A 161 5.98 10.22 -3.35
C GLU A 161 5.38 11.16 -2.28
N SER A 162 4.44 10.67 -1.46
CA SER A 162 3.75 11.44 -0.42
C SER A 162 4.37 11.32 0.97
N GLY A 163 5.26 10.34 1.19
CA GLY A 163 5.94 10.17 2.47
C GLY A 163 6.29 8.72 2.81
N LEU A 164 6.44 8.46 4.11
CA LEU A 164 6.76 7.14 4.64
C LEU A 164 5.53 6.53 5.32
N PHE A 165 5.16 5.33 4.90
CA PHE A 165 4.01 4.60 5.41
C PHE A 165 4.46 3.28 6.05
N LEU A 166 4.39 3.21 7.37
CA LEU A 166 4.61 1.99 8.12
C LEU A 166 3.28 1.22 8.20
N ILE A 167 3.29 -0.03 7.77
CA ILE A 167 2.07 -0.83 7.62
C ILE A 167 2.25 -2.20 8.28
N ASP A 168 1.25 -2.57 9.06
CA ASP A 168 1.00 -3.96 9.48
C ASP A 168 -0.21 -4.51 8.71
N VAL A 169 -0.20 -5.80 8.39
CA VAL A 169 -1.27 -6.48 7.66
C VAL A 169 -1.87 -7.57 8.53
N ARG A 170 -3.15 -7.44 8.84
CA ARG A 170 -3.83 -8.43 9.69
C ARG A 170 -5.33 -8.44 9.43
N PRO A 171 -5.92 -9.52 8.89
CA PRO A 171 -7.36 -9.64 8.71
C PRO A 171 -8.13 -9.29 9.99
N ALA A 172 -9.22 -8.52 9.86
CA ALA A 172 -9.98 -7.99 10.99
C ALA A 172 -10.42 -9.07 12.00
N ASP A 173 -10.84 -10.23 11.49
CA ASP A 173 -11.27 -11.39 12.28
C ASP A 173 -10.12 -12.12 13.01
N ARG A 174 -8.87 -11.79 12.68
CA ARG A 174 -7.65 -12.37 13.24
C ARG A 174 -6.87 -11.40 14.12
N ILE A 175 -7.35 -10.17 14.30
CA ILE A 175 -6.73 -9.20 15.21
C ILE A 175 -7.05 -9.63 16.65
N LYS A 176 -6.00 -9.93 17.42
CA LYS A 176 -6.10 -10.26 18.84
C LYS A 176 -5.66 -9.07 19.70
N PRO A 177 -6.04 -9.00 20.99
CA PRO A 177 -5.58 -7.95 21.90
C PRO A 177 -4.04 -7.80 21.95
N GLU A 178 -3.32 -8.93 21.87
CA GLU A 178 -1.85 -8.95 21.83
C GLU A 178 -1.26 -8.36 20.54
N ASP A 179 -2.00 -8.41 19.43
CA ASP A 179 -1.61 -7.78 18.16
C ASP A 179 -1.95 -6.29 18.20
N ALA A 180 -3.13 -5.93 18.70
CA ALA A 180 -3.55 -4.54 18.89
C ALA A 180 -2.58 -3.74 19.78
N LEU A 181 -2.05 -4.35 20.86
CA LEU A 181 -1.02 -3.72 21.69
C LEU A 181 0.28 -3.43 20.90
N LYS A 182 0.69 -4.35 20.02
CA LYS A 182 1.88 -4.14 19.17
C LYS A 182 1.60 -3.04 18.15
N PHE A 183 0.41 -3.02 17.54
CA PHE A 183 0.02 -2.00 16.57
C PHE A 183 -0.01 -0.60 17.20
N ALA A 184 -0.53 -0.48 18.44
CA ALA A 184 -0.46 0.76 19.21
C ALA A 184 0.98 1.22 19.44
N ALA A 185 1.88 0.31 19.82
CA ALA A 185 3.30 0.65 19.99
C ALA A 185 3.94 1.09 18.67
N THR A 186 3.64 0.41 17.57
CA THR A 186 4.12 0.78 16.22
C THR A 186 3.61 2.15 15.79
N ALA A 187 2.35 2.46 16.09
CA ALA A 187 1.75 3.75 15.80
C ALA A 187 2.48 4.91 16.50
N GLU A 188 2.82 4.74 17.80
CA GLU A 188 3.58 5.74 18.56
C GLU A 188 5.00 5.92 18.00
N VAL A 189 5.66 4.83 17.59
CA VAL A 189 6.96 4.89 16.92
C VAL A 189 6.88 5.64 15.60
N ALA A 190 5.91 5.30 14.74
CA ALA A 190 5.71 5.99 13.47
C ALA A 190 5.43 7.48 13.68
N LEU A 191 4.53 7.81 14.61
CA LEU A 191 4.20 9.20 14.94
C LEU A 191 5.44 9.98 15.42
N SER A 192 6.26 9.38 16.28
CA SER A 192 7.49 10.02 16.79
C SER A 192 8.52 10.32 15.69
N ALA A 193 8.51 9.53 14.61
CA ALA A 193 9.38 9.70 13.46
C ALA A 193 8.74 10.52 12.32
N GLY A 194 7.51 11.01 12.51
CA GLY A 194 6.76 11.75 11.48
C GLY A 194 6.28 10.86 10.32
N TRP A 195 6.18 9.54 10.54
CA TRP A 195 5.70 8.59 9.54
C TRP A 195 4.20 8.35 9.70
N GLN A 196 3.57 7.98 8.60
CA GLN A 196 2.18 7.56 8.58
C GLN A 196 2.09 6.09 8.99
N TYR A 197 1.08 5.72 9.79
CA TYR A 197 0.87 4.34 10.22
C TYR A 197 -0.56 3.86 9.98
N GLY A 198 -0.69 2.61 9.51
CA GLY A 198 -1.98 1.95 9.33
C GLY A 198 -1.90 0.43 9.46
N VAL A 199 -2.98 -0.18 9.94
CA VAL A 199 -3.16 -1.63 9.95
C VAL A 199 -4.15 -1.99 8.84
N VAL A 200 -3.69 -2.68 7.80
CA VAL A 200 -4.55 -3.13 6.71
C VAL A 200 -5.27 -4.40 7.14
N ALA A 201 -6.57 -4.28 7.37
CA ALA A 201 -7.44 -5.36 7.83
C ALA A 201 -8.22 -6.05 6.71
N GLY A 202 -8.15 -5.49 5.50
CA GLY A 202 -8.77 -6.03 4.30
C GLY A 202 -8.83 -5.00 3.19
N TRP A 203 -9.68 -5.27 2.19
CA TRP A 203 -9.87 -4.42 1.03
C TRP A 203 -11.34 -4.07 0.88
N ARG A 204 -11.64 -2.88 0.35
CA ARG A 204 -13.01 -2.56 -0.02
C ARG A 204 -13.51 -3.51 -1.10
N GLN A 205 -14.82 -3.60 -1.22
CA GLN A 205 -15.47 -4.50 -2.18
C GLN A 205 -14.91 -4.27 -3.60
N HIS A 206 -14.66 -5.37 -4.33
CA HIS A 206 -14.13 -5.40 -5.71
C HIS A 206 -12.68 -4.90 -5.91
N VAL A 207 -12.09 -4.14 -4.98
CA VAL A 207 -10.74 -3.58 -5.11
C VAL A 207 -9.71 -4.64 -5.49
N TRP A 208 -9.62 -5.72 -4.71
CA TRP A 208 -8.63 -6.76 -4.99
C TRP A 208 -8.80 -7.36 -6.38
N THR A 209 -10.02 -7.81 -6.73
CA THR A 209 -10.30 -8.42 -8.04
C THR A 209 -10.02 -7.47 -9.20
N ASN A 210 -10.33 -6.18 -9.04
CA ASN A 210 -10.09 -5.18 -10.07
C ASN A 210 -8.59 -4.91 -10.23
N VAL A 211 -7.86 -4.66 -9.14
CA VAL A 211 -6.41 -4.41 -9.18
C VAL A 211 -5.67 -5.64 -9.72
N ASP A 212 -6.04 -6.84 -9.31
CA ASP A 212 -5.49 -8.10 -9.84
C ASP A 212 -5.70 -8.21 -11.35
N ALA A 213 -6.91 -7.93 -11.85
CA ALA A 213 -7.19 -7.91 -13.28
C ALA A 213 -6.40 -6.82 -14.03
N LEU A 214 -6.27 -5.62 -13.46
CA LEU A 214 -5.48 -4.54 -14.05
C LEU A 214 -3.98 -4.86 -14.08
N SER A 215 -3.53 -5.68 -13.15
CA SER A 215 -2.14 -6.08 -13.03
C SER A 215 -1.65 -6.96 -14.18
N ALA A 216 -2.56 -7.51 -15.00
CA ALA A 216 -2.23 -8.39 -16.11
C ALA A 216 -1.31 -7.75 -17.16
N GLU A 217 -1.48 -6.43 -17.39
CA GLU A 217 -0.73 -5.68 -18.41
C GLU A 217 0.17 -4.60 -17.79
N ARG A 218 0.68 -4.84 -16.58
CA ARG A 218 1.54 -3.87 -15.86
C ARG A 218 2.96 -3.73 -16.45
N ARG A 219 3.42 -4.76 -17.17
CA ARG A 219 4.76 -4.85 -17.77
C ARG A 219 4.89 -4.00 -19.05
N PRO A 220 6.12 -3.72 -19.55
CA PRO A 220 6.31 -3.07 -20.83
C PRO A 220 5.49 -3.74 -21.95
N LEU A 221 4.72 -2.93 -22.68
CA LEU A 221 3.85 -3.38 -23.76
C LEU A 221 4.10 -2.53 -25.02
N PRO A 222 4.87 -3.04 -26.00
CA PRO A 222 5.19 -2.30 -27.22
C PRO A 222 3.94 -1.91 -28.03
N ASP A 223 3.79 -0.62 -28.35
CA ASP A 223 2.64 -0.10 -29.13
C ASP A 223 2.94 0.04 -30.62
N VAL A 224 3.19 -1.10 -31.29
CA VAL A 224 3.53 -1.15 -32.72
C VAL A 224 2.40 -0.62 -33.63
N LEU A 225 1.15 -0.71 -33.17
CA LEU A 225 -0.04 -0.36 -33.96
C LEU A 225 -0.63 1.02 -33.60
N ALA A 226 0.07 1.80 -32.76
CA ALA A 226 -0.41 3.09 -32.24
C ALA A 226 -1.80 2.98 -31.58
N THR A 227 -2.06 1.86 -30.91
CA THR A 227 -3.33 1.54 -30.24
C THR A 227 -3.55 2.42 -29.01
N GLN A 228 -2.48 2.75 -28.26
CA GLN A 228 -2.59 3.61 -27.08
C GLN A 228 -2.98 5.05 -27.46
N GLY A 229 -2.58 5.51 -28.65
CA GLY A 229 -3.05 6.79 -29.21
C GLY A 229 -4.56 6.78 -29.47
N GLN A 230 -5.05 5.77 -30.20
CA GLN A 230 -6.47 5.61 -30.51
C GLN A 230 -7.35 5.55 -29.24
N LEU A 231 -6.93 4.80 -28.23
CA LEU A 231 -7.63 4.69 -26.96
C LEU A 231 -7.75 6.04 -26.25
N ARG A 232 -6.65 6.81 -26.18
CA ARG A 232 -6.65 8.14 -25.55
C ARG A 232 -7.52 9.14 -26.31
N GLU A 233 -7.45 9.13 -27.64
CA GLU A 233 -8.29 9.98 -28.49
C GLU A 233 -9.78 9.65 -28.35
N ALA A 234 -10.13 8.37 -28.26
CA ALA A 234 -11.50 7.93 -28.02
C ALA A 234 -12.00 8.36 -26.63
N ALA A 235 -11.20 8.15 -25.58
CA ALA A 235 -11.55 8.54 -24.21
C ALA A 235 -11.56 10.06 -23.99
N ALA A 236 -10.86 10.84 -24.82
CA ALA A 236 -10.88 12.30 -24.78
C ALA A 236 -12.24 12.89 -25.20
N GLN A 237 -13.09 12.13 -25.92
CA GLN A 237 -14.43 12.55 -26.32
C GLN A 237 -15.46 12.44 -25.19
N GLY A 238 -15.09 11.78 -24.09
CA GLY A 238 -15.93 11.56 -22.92
C GLY A 238 -15.80 10.14 -22.37
N PRO A 239 -16.35 9.86 -21.17
CA PRO A 239 -16.35 8.52 -20.60
C PRO A 239 -17.11 7.52 -21.48
N LEU A 240 -16.55 6.33 -21.65
CA LEU A 240 -17.09 5.23 -22.45
C LEU A 240 -17.01 3.93 -21.65
N SER A 241 -17.85 2.95 -21.93
CA SER A 241 -17.65 1.61 -21.37
C SER A 241 -16.34 0.99 -21.91
N PHE A 242 -15.68 0.14 -21.14
CA PHE A 242 -14.44 -0.53 -21.54
C PHE A 242 -14.59 -1.28 -22.88
N GLY A 243 -15.74 -1.93 -23.09
CA GLY A 243 -16.07 -2.60 -24.35
C GLY A 243 -16.15 -1.63 -25.52
N GLU A 244 -16.94 -0.55 -25.40
CA GLU A 244 -17.07 0.47 -26.46
C GLU A 244 -15.75 1.17 -26.78
N LEU A 245 -14.92 1.42 -25.75
CA LEU A 245 -13.61 2.02 -25.93
C LEU A 245 -12.71 1.13 -26.79
N ALA A 246 -12.70 -0.18 -26.55
CA ALA A 246 -11.95 -1.13 -27.35
C ALA A 246 -12.47 -1.23 -28.79
N GLU A 247 -13.80 -1.23 -28.98
CA GLU A 247 -14.43 -1.29 -30.30
C GLU A 247 -14.16 -0.06 -31.19
N ARG A 248 -13.77 1.09 -30.60
CA ARG A 248 -13.34 2.27 -31.36
C ARG A 248 -11.94 2.14 -31.97
N CYS A 249 -11.18 1.13 -31.58
CA CYS A 249 -9.83 0.90 -32.10
C CYS A 249 -9.85 -0.09 -33.26
N ARG A 250 -8.82 -0.04 -34.10
CA ARG A 250 -8.72 -0.89 -35.31
C ARG A 250 -8.77 -2.39 -35.01
N ILE A 251 -8.24 -2.84 -33.87
CA ILE A 251 -8.21 -4.24 -33.45
C ILE A 251 -8.67 -4.32 -31.99
N PRO A 252 -9.96 -4.55 -31.71
CA PRO A 252 -10.52 -4.47 -30.36
C PRO A 252 -9.85 -5.42 -29.35
N ALA A 253 -9.50 -6.64 -29.78
CA ALA A 253 -8.83 -7.62 -28.91
C ALA A 253 -7.47 -7.12 -28.39
N ILE A 254 -6.69 -6.44 -29.24
CA ILE A 254 -5.40 -5.83 -28.86
C ILE A 254 -5.64 -4.58 -28.03
N ALA A 255 -6.65 -3.78 -28.39
CA ALA A 255 -7.00 -2.55 -27.67
C ALA A 255 -7.35 -2.81 -26.20
N ARG A 256 -7.94 -3.96 -25.86
CA ARG A 256 -8.23 -4.34 -24.47
C ARG A 256 -6.96 -4.48 -23.63
N ALA A 257 -5.92 -5.14 -24.13
CA ALA A 257 -4.64 -5.26 -23.43
C ALA A 257 -3.99 -3.89 -23.24
N HIS A 258 -3.94 -3.06 -24.29
CA HIS A 258 -3.41 -1.70 -24.18
C HIS A 258 -4.24 -0.80 -23.26
N ALA A 259 -5.56 -0.98 -23.20
CA ALA A 259 -6.42 -0.23 -22.29
C ALA A 259 -6.13 -0.61 -20.82
N ILE A 260 -5.97 -1.91 -20.52
CA ILE A 260 -5.56 -2.39 -19.19
C ILE A 260 -4.19 -1.82 -18.81
N HIS A 261 -3.23 -1.83 -19.75
CA HIS A 261 -1.91 -1.22 -19.56
C HIS A 261 -2.02 0.27 -19.21
N LEU A 262 -2.82 1.04 -19.95
CA LEU A 262 -3.05 2.46 -19.69
C LEU A 262 -3.81 2.72 -18.38
N LEU A 263 -4.68 1.81 -17.95
CA LEU A 263 -5.36 1.87 -16.65
C LEU A 263 -4.37 1.64 -15.49
N TRP A 264 -3.47 0.67 -15.61
CA TRP A 264 -2.42 0.42 -14.62
C TRP A 264 -1.51 1.63 -14.44
N HIS A 265 -1.10 2.25 -15.56
CA HIS A 265 -0.21 3.41 -15.57
C HIS A 265 -0.94 4.76 -15.45
N ARG A 266 -2.24 4.74 -15.14
CA ARG A 266 -3.08 5.94 -14.88
C ARG A 266 -3.15 6.93 -16.04
N HIS A 267 -3.01 6.47 -17.28
CA HIS A 267 -3.35 7.25 -18.48
C HIS A 267 -4.86 7.22 -18.74
N LEU A 268 -5.51 6.15 -18.30
CA LEU A 268 -6.96 6.00 -18.22
C LEU A 268 -7.37 5.78 -16.77
N GLY A 269 -8.63 6.09 -16.46
CA GLY A 269 -9.26 5.78 -15.18
C GLY A 269 -10.50 4.92 -15.36
N VAL A 270 -10.69 3.92 -14.51
CA VAL A 270 -11.91 3.10 -14.45
C VAL A 270 -12.59 3.28 -13.09
N ASP A 271 -13.91 3.22 -13.05
CA ASP A 271 -14.65 3.21 -11.78
C ASP A 271 -14.45 1.87 -11.05
N LEU A 272 -13.88 1.93 -9.84
CA LEU A 272 -13.61 0.76 -9.00
C LEU A 272 -14.81 0.37 -8.11
N SER A 273 -15.95 1.07 -8.19
CA SER A 273 -17.13 0.80 -7.37
C SER A 273 -17.80 -0.55 -7.66
N GLY A 274 -17.60 -1.09 -8.87
CA GLY A 274 -18.11 -2.39 -9.32
C GLY A 274 -17.01 -3.31 -9.83
N PRO A 275 -17.33 -4.57 -10.17
CA PRO A 275 -16.38 -5.48 -10.79
C PRO A 275 -15.95 -4.96 -12.17
N PHE A 276 -14.66 -5.09 -12.47
CA PHE A 276 -14.10 -4.71 -13.76
C PHE A 276 -14.60 -5.63 -14.88
N GLY A 277 -15.07 -5.04 -15.97
CA GLY A 277 -15.55 -5.73 -17.17
C GLY A 277 -15.99 -4.76 -18.26
N ASP A 278 -16.64 -5.29 -19.31
CA ASP A 278 -16.98 -4.49 -20.51
C ASP A 278 -17.86 -3.28 -20.23
N ALA A 279 -18.74 -3.38 -19.24
CA ALA A 279 -19.63 -2.30 -18.84
C ALA A 279 -18.96 -1.24 -17.94
N SER A 280 -17.72 -1.48 -17.47
CA SER A 280 -17.03 -0.55 -16.60
C SER A 280 -16.75 0.75 -17.32
N LEU A 281 -17.12 1.87 -16.70
CA LEU A 281 -16.92 3.18 -17.27
C LEU A 281 -15.44 3.57 -17.19
N VAL A 282 -14.87 3.97 -18.33
CA VAL A 282 -13.48 4.40 -18.49
C VAL A 282 -13.46 5.85 -18.94
N ARG A 283 -12.53 6.63 -18.38
CA ARG A 283 -12.25 8.02 -18.77
C ARG A 283 -10.79 8.22 -19.09
N LEU A 284 -10.50 9.30 -19.82
CA LEU A 284 -9.13 9.81 -19.90
C LEU A 284 -8.72 10.40 -18.54
N ALA A 285 -7.57 9.97 -18.02
CA ALA A 285 -7.05 10.51 -16.77
C ALA A 285 -6.41 11.89 -17.00
N PRO A 286 -6.53 12.83 -16.04
CA PRO A 286 -5.75 14.07 -16.05
C PRO A 286 -4.25 13.80 -16.17
N GLN A 287 -3.52 14.62 -16.92
CA GLN A 287 -2.07 14.43 -17.16
C GLN A 287 -1.24 14.31 -15.87
N GLN A 288 -1.63 15.04 -14.82
CA GLN A 288 -0.96 15.00 -13.52
C GLN A 288 -1.05 13.64 -12.80
N HIS A 289 -1.94 12.74 -13.23
CA HIS A 289 -2.06 11.39 -12.67
C HIS A 289 -1.23 10.37 -13.43
N HIS A 290 -0.76 10.71 -14.65
CA HIS A 290 -0.08 9.78 -15.55
C HIS A 290 1.22 9.31 -14.93
N ARG A 291 1.47 8.01 -14.98
CA ARG A 291 2.78 7.43 -14.69
C ARG A 291 3.57 7.26 -15.98
N GLU A 292 4.89 7.32 -15.86
CA GLU A 292 5.76 7.01 -16.99
C GLU A 292 5.49 5.59 -17.48
N LEU A 293 5.27 5.44 -18.79
CA LEU A 293 5.10 4.12 -19.38
C LEU A 293 6.48 3.44 -19.45
N PRO A 294 6.59 2.20 -18.97
CA PRO A 294 7.84 1.47 -19.04
C PRO A 294 8.18 1.15 -20.50
N GLN A 295 9.44 1.38 -20.88
CA GLN A 295 9.97 1.15 -22.24
C GLN A 295 10.27 -0.33 -22.49
#